data_AF-A0A962CX03-F1
#
_entry.id   AF-A0A962CX03-F1
#
_cell.length_a   1.000
_cell.length_b   1.000
_cell.length_c   1.000
_cell.angle_alpha   90.00
_cell.angle_beta   90.00
_cell.angle_gamma   90.00
#
_symmetry.space_group_name_H-M   'P 1'
#
loop_
_entity.id
_entity.type
_entity.pdbx_description
1 polymer ?
#
loop_
_entity_poly.entity_id
_entity_poly.type
_entity_poly.pdbx_seq_one_letter_code
_entity_poly.pdbx_strand_id
1 'polypeptide(L)'
;MAIAQDLIFKYGFELQIPLNDTGITWGGGYPDGNNATCTSNISEPQDCNHGRDATHNDDSDCHAGFSFTKLDMSGNPIPASATQWSCVRDNVTGFVWEVKTDYEGIHDKDITYRWGGITHQGNYGTEFYDDWLSW
;
A
#
# COMPACT_ATOMS: atom_id res chain seq x y z
N MET A 1 -12.72 8.63 -22.85
CA MET A 1 -12.34 9.22 -21.56
C MET A 1 -11.07 8.52 -21.13
N ALA A 2 -9.94 9.22 -21.17
CA ALA A 2 -8.62 8.62 -20.92
C ALA A 2 -8.41 8.49 -19.40
N ILE A 3 -8.06 7.28 -18.97
CA ILE A 3 -7.75 6.98 -17.57
C ILE A 3 -6.36 7.56 -17.30
N ALA A 4 -6.24 8.47 -16.33
CA ALA A 4 -4.95 8.88 -15.81
C ALA A 4 -4.44 7.73 -14.93
N GLN A 5 -3.33 7.11 -15.32
CA GLN A 5 -2.69 6.05 -14.57
C GLN A 5 -1.28 6.51 -14.22
N ASP A 6 -0.83 6.21 -13.01
CA ASP A 6 0.53 6.53 -12.59
C ASP A 6 1.52 5.61 -13.33
N LEU A 7 2.24 6.21 -14.27
CA LEU A 7 3.18 5.53 -15.15
C LEU A 7 4.55 5.43 -14.48
N ILE A 8 4.95 4.23 -14.04
CA ILE A 8 6.34 3.97 -13.66
C ILE A 8 7.09 3.48 -14.89
N PHE A 9 7.97 4.33 -15.43
CA PHE A 9 8.81 3.98 -16.57
C PHE A 9 9.91 2.99 -16.16
N LYS A 10 9.80 1.73 -16.59
CA LYS A 10 10.90 0.76 -16.53
C LYS A 10 11.10 0.09 -17.89
N TYR A 11 12.25 0.33 -18.52
CA TYR A 11 12.71 -0.32 -19.76
C TYR A 11 11.80 -0.18 -21.00
N GLY A 12 11.00 0.89 -21.11
CA GLY A 12 10.21 1.16 -22.33
C GLY A 12 9.01 0.24 -22.53
N PHE A 13 8.60 -0.50 -21.49
CA PHE A 13 7.31 -1.17 -21.43
C PHE A 13 6.47 -0.49 -20.34
N GLU A 14 5.25 -0.10 -20.69
CA GLU A 14 4.29 0.51 -19.78
C GLU A 14 3.75 -0.59 -18.86
N LEU A 15 4.46 -0.88 -17.77
CA LEU A 15 3.94 -1.75 -16.71
C LEU A 15 2.91 -0.94 -15.94
N GLN A 16 1.65 -1.10 -16.30
CA GLN A 16 0.54 -0.66 -15.49
C GLN A 16 0.55 -1.51 -14.22
N ILE A 17 1.23 -1.03 -13.18
CA ILE A 17 1.13 -1.60 -11.84
C ILE A 17 -0.23 -1.14 -11.33
N PRO A 18 -1.20 -2.05 -11.14
CA PRO A 18 -2.40 -1.67 -10.45
C PRO A 18 -1.96 -1.21 -9.06
N LEU A 19 -2.39 -0.02 -8.64
CA LEU A 19 -2.30 0.39 -7.25
C LEU A 19 -3.69 0.23 -6.64
N ASN A 20 -3.71 -0.09 -5.36
CA ASN A 20 -4.93 -0.02 -4.59
C ASN A 20 -5.37 1.45 -4.51
N ASP A 21 -6.67 1.66 -4.74
CA ASP A 21 -7.30 2.96 -4.52
C ASP A 21 -7.66 3.13 -3.04
N THR A 22 -8.40 4.17 -2.67
CA THR A 22 -8.70 4.48 -1.26
C THR A 22 -9.79 3.57 -0.67
N GLY A 23 -10.61 2.93 -1.51
CA GLY A 23 -11.73 2.11 -1.08
C GLY A 23 -12.99 2.91 -0.71
N ILE A 24 -13.05 4.20 -1.03
CA ILE A 24 -14.22 5.04 -0.72
C ILE A 24 -15.30 4.82 -1.78
N THR A 25 -16.37 4.14 -1.38
CA THR A 25 -17.50 3.79 -2.26
C THR A 25 -18.59 4.88 -2.36
N TRP A 26 -18.38 6.05 -1.74
CA TRP A 26 -19.35 7.15 -1.69
C TRP A 26 -18.72 8.47 -2.15
N GLY A 27 -19.55 9.39 -2.64
CA GLY A 27 -19.10 10.69 -3.15
C GLY A 27 -19.50 11.85 -2.25
N GLY A 28 -19.01 13.06 -2.55
CA GLY A 28 -19.55 14.28 -1.97
C GLY A 28 -20.98 14.55 -2.47
N GLY A 29 -21.85 15.07 -1.61
CA GLY A 29 -23.17 15.59 -1.97
C GLY A 29 -23.15 17.12 -2.03
N TYR A 30 -23.82 17.70 -3.04
CA TYR A 30 -24.09 19.14 -3.07
C TYR A 30 -25.55 19.39 -2.68
N PRO A 31 -25.86 20.45 -1.89
CA PRO A 31 -24.94 21.48 -1.39
C PRO A 31 -24.09 21.07 -0.19
N ASP A 32 -24.40 19.95 0.47
CA ASP A 32 -23.68 19.44 1.63
C ASP A 32 -23.82 17.92 1.79
N GLY A 33 -22.92 17.34 2.59
CA GLY A 33 -22.97 15.95 3.03
C GLY A 33 -22.32 14.94 2.08
N ASN A 34 -22.57 13.66 2.34
CA ASN A 34 -22.06 12.52 1.58
C ASN A 34 -23.20 11.90 0.76
N ASN A 35 -22.90 11.49 -0.47
CA ASN A 35 -23.79 10.74 -1.34
C ASN A 35 -23.36 9.27 -1.37
N ALA A 36 -24.13 8.43 -0.68
CA ALA A 36 -23.81 7.01 -0.52
C ALA A 36 -23.87 6.18 -1.82
N THR A 37 -24.55 6.69 -2.86
CA THR A 37 -24.75 5.97 -4.12
C THR A 37 -23.73 6.34 -5.20
N CYS A 38 -22.81 7.25 -4.92
CA CYS A 38 -21.87 7.80 -5.90
C CYS A 38 -22.56 8.43 -7.14
N THR A 39 -23.79 8.93 -6.95
CA THR A 39 -24.62 9.55 -7.99
C THR A 39 -24.95 11.00 -7.63
N SER A 40 -24.05 11.72 -7.00
CA SER A 40 -24.30 13.13 -6.65
C SER A 40 -24.37 14.00 -7.90
N ASN A 41 -24.90 15.20 -7.72
CA ASN A 41 -25.00 16.23 -8.76
C ASN A 41 -23.70 17.03 -8.95
N ILE A 42 -22.57 16.52 -8.46
CA ILE A 42 -21.24 17.06 -8.72
C ILE A 42 -20.80 16.54 -10.09
N SER A 43 -20.43 17.43 -11.00
CA SER A 43 -20.06 17.06 -12.38
C SER A 43 -18.67 16.45 -12.49
N GLU A 44 -17.81 16.74 -11.53
CA GLU A 44 -16.43 16.27 -11.48
C GLU A 44 -16.37 14.86 -10.87
N PRO A 45 -15.60 13.94 -11.49
CA PRO A 45 -15.47 12.60 -10.95
C PRO A 45 -14.95 12.59 -9.51
N GLN A 46 -15.55 11.73 -8.70
CA GLN A 46 -15.22 11.46 -7.31
C GLN A 46 -14.47 10.13 -7.20
N ASP A 47 -13.91 9.84 -6.02
CA ASP A 47 -13.16 8.60 -5.77
C ASP A 47 -13.96 7.34 -6.16
N CYS A 48 -15.20 7.28 -5.68
CA CYS A 48 -16.16 6.21 -5.98
C CYS A 48 -16.55 6.03 -7.46
N ASN A 49 -16.10 6.93 -8.37
CA ASN A 49 -16.27 6.78 -9.82
C ASN A 49 -15.11 6.05 -10.49
N HIS A 50 -14.01 5.81 -9.76
CA HIS A 50 -12.75 5.28 -10.25
C HIS A 50 -12.25 4.13 -9.37
N GLY A 51 -11.09 3.59 -9.72
CA GLY A 51 -10.50 2.53 -8.90
C GLY A 51 -11.24 1.18 -8.91
N ARG A 52 -10.83 0.35 -7.95
CA ARG A 52 -11.40 -0.98 -7.73
C ARG A 52 -12.71 -0.93 -6.94
N ASP A 53 -12.89 0.07 -6.10
CA ASP A 53 -14.12 0.35 -5.37
C ASP A 53 -15.29 0.75 -6.31
N ALA A 54 -15.01 1.19 -7.54
CA ALA A 54 -16.03 1.31 -8.60
C ALA A 54 -16.13 0.07 -9.50
N THR A 55 -15.00 -0.47 -9.98
CA THR A 55 -15.01 -1.50 -11.03
C THR A 55 -15.14 -2.94 -10.53
N HIS A 56 -14.78 -3.19 -9.28
CA HIS A 56 -14.71 -4.51 -8.64
C HIS A 56 -15.11 -4.41 -7.15
N ASN A 57 -16.18 -3.67 -6.87
CA ASN A 57 -16.71 -3.48 -5.52
C ASN A 57 -17.26 -4.79 -4.95
N ASP A 58 -16.38 -5.56 -4.33
CA ASP A 58 -16.68 -6.85 -3.69
C ASP A 58 -16.04 -6.88 -2.31
N ASP A 59 -16.85 -7.22 -1.31
CA ASP A 59 -16.44 -7.33 0.09
C ASP A 59 -16.07 -8.78 0.49
N SER A 60 -16.10 -9.73 -0.45
CA SER A 60 -15.89 -11.17 -0.18
C SER A 60 -14.51 -11.51 0.38
N ASP A 61 -13.49 -10.73 0.03
CA ASP A 61 -12.09 -10.91 0.44
C ASP A 61 -11.43 -9.59 0.85
N CYS A 62 -12.13 -8.80 1.68
CA CYS A 62 -11.81 -7.42 2.14
C CYS A 62 -12.64 -6.35 1.42
N HIS A 63 -12.67 -5.14 1.99
CA HIS A 63 -13.60 -4.08 1.59
C HIS A 63 -13.39 -3.57 0.16
N ALA A 64 -14.47 -3.29 -0.56
CA ALA A 64 -14.49 -2.49 -1.78
C ALA A 64 -13.48 -2.96 -2.86
N GLY A 65 -13.31 -4.27 -3.01
CA GLY A 65 -12.43 -4.85 -4.01
C GLY A 65 -10.95 -4.93 -3.63
N PHE A 66 -10.59 -4.58 -2.39
CA PHE A 66 -9.33 -4.97 -1.80
C PHE A 66 -9.24 -6.50 -1.69
N SER A 67 -8.03 -7.05 -1.84
CA SER A 67 -7.77 -8.47 -1.59
C SER A 67 -6.41 -8.64 -0.91
N PHE A 68 -6.44 -9.08 0.34
CA PHE A 68 -5.26 -9.20 1.19
C PHE A 68 -5.09 -10.60 1.76
N THR A 69 -3.86 -11.08 1.81
CA THR A 69 -3.50 -12.35 2.44
C THR A 69 -2.47 -12.11 3.54
N LYS A 70 -2.78 -12.54 4.77
CA LYS A 70 -1.82 -12.59 5.86
C LYS A 70 -0.75 -13.63 5.57
N LEU A 71 0.51 -13.31 5.85
CA LEU A 71 1.65 -14.18 5.70
C LEU A 71 2.37 -14.39 7.03
N ASP A 72 2.92 -15.59 7.24
CA ASP A 72 3.85 -15.89 8.32
C ASP A 72 5.27 -15.37 8.04
N MET A 73 6.21 -15.59 8.97
CA MET A 73 7.61 -15.15 8.85
C MET A 73 8.37 -15.79 7.68
N SER A 74 7.87 -16.92 7.16
CA SER A 74 8.45 -17.61 5.99
C SER A 74 7.78 -17.17 4.68
N GLY A 75 6.82 -16.25 4.75
CA GLY A 75 6.04 -15.79 3.61
C GLY A 75 4.92 -16.74 3.18
N ASN A 76 4.56 -17.73 4.00
CA ASN A 76 3.45 -18.64 3.69
C ASN A 76 2.12 -17.98 4.02
N PRO A 77 1.08 -18.18 3.19
CA PRO A 77 -0.26 -17.69 3.49
C PRO A 77 -0.83 -18.38 4.73
N ILE A 78 -1.44 -17.58 5.61
CA ILE A 78 -2.13 -18.05 6.81
C ILE A 78 -3.60 -17.59 6.80
N PRO A 79 -4.49 -18.23 7.59
CA PRO A 79 -5.90 -17.88 7.60
C PRO A 79 -6.17 -16.43 7.98
N ALA A 80 -7.21 -15.81 7.40
CA ALA A 80 -7.63 -14.45 7.75
C ALA A 80 -7.94 -14.28 9.26
N SER A 81 -8.41 -15.35 9.91
CA SER A 81 -8.69 -15.41 11.35
C SER A 81 -7.44 -15.45 12.24
N ALA A 82 -6.23 -15.56 11.68
CA ALA A 82 -4.99 -15.54 12.46
C ALA A 82 -4.85 -14.22 13.22
N THR A 83 -4.54 -14.30 14.50
CA THR A 83 -4.36 -13.13 15.38
C THR A 83 -2.97 -12.51 15.29
N GLN A 84 -2.02 -13.20 14.65
CA GLN A 84 -0.65 -12.74 14.42
C GLN A 84 -0.23 -13.08 13.00
N TRP A 85 0.54 -12.19 12.38
CA TRP A 85 1.12 -12.33 11.05
C TRP A 85 2.36 -11.46 10.95
N SER A 86 3.29 -11.80 10.05
CA SER A 86 4.52 -11.04 9.84
C SER A 86 4.41 -10.07 8.67
N CYS A 87 3.67 -10.46 7.63
CA CYS A 87 3.46 -9.62 6.45
C CYS A 87 2.01 -9.71 5.95
N VAL A 88 1.61 -8.74 5.13
CA VAL A 88 0.37 -8.75 4.38
C VAL A 88 0.72 -8.64 2.90
N ARG A 89 0.26 -9.62 2.11
CA ARG A 89 0.32 -9.54 0.65
C ARG A 89 -0.95 -8.94 0.13
N ASP A 90 -0.80 -7.99 -0.77
CA ASP A 90 -1.84 -7.50 -1.65
C ASP A 90 -1.90 -8.38 -2.89
N ASN A 91 -3.02 -9.07 -3.09
CA ASN A 91 -3.18 -9.99 -4.21
C ASN A 91 -3.47 -9.26 -5.53
N VAL A 92 -3.87 -7.98 -5.48
CA VAL A 92 -4.11 -7.15 -6.66
C VAL A 92 -2.79 -6.65 -7.23
N THR A 93 -1.96 -6.07 -6.37
CA THR A 93 -0.71 -5.39 -6.79
C THR A 93 0.50 -6.32 -6.74
N GLY A 94 0.41 -7.41 -5.97
CA GLY A 94 1.52 -8.33 -5.71
C GLY A 94 2.51 -7.82 -4.67
N PHE A 95 2.29 -6.62 -4.10
CA PHE A 95 3.16 -6.06 -3.08
C PHE A 95 2.96 -6.75 -1.72
N VAL A 96 4.03 -6.76 -0.94
CA VAL A 96 4.06 -7.36 0.40
C VAL A 96 4.53 -6.29 1.37
N TRP A 97 3.75 -6.09 2.42
CA TRP A 97 3.99 -5.12 3.48
C TRP A 97 4.30 -5.85 4.78
N GLU A 98 5.32 -5.41 5.48
CA GLU A 98 5.72 -5.96 6.78
C GLU A 98 4.89 -5.34 7.92
N VAL A 99 4.53 -6.16 8.92
CA VAL A 99 4.01 -5.68 10.19
C VAL A 99 5.19 -5.39 11.12
N LYS A 100 5.39 -4.11 11.44
CA LYS A 100 6.40 -3.72 12.43
C LYS A 100 5.99 -4.12 13.84
N THR A 101 6.99 -4.36 14.68
CA THR A 101 6.85 -4.79 16.07
C THR A 101 7.28 -3.70 17.05
N ASP A 102 6.89 -3.83 18.32
CA ASP A 102 7.40 -2.99 19.42
C ASP A 102 8.65 -3.58 20.10
N TYR A 103 9.19 -4.68 19.57
CA TYR A 103 10.34 -5.37 20.13
C TYR A 103 11.63 -4.89 19.47
N GLU A 104 12.67 -4.69 20.29
CA GLU A 104 14.01 -4.33 19.82
C GLU A 104 14.49 -5.30 18.73
N GLY A 105 15.00 -4.73 17.62
CA GLY A 105 15.51 -5.48 16.48
C GLY A 105 15.16 -4.83 15.14
N ILE A 106 15.49 -5.49 14.04
CA ILE A 106 15.31 -4.94 12.68
C ILE A 106 13.82 -4.71 12.28
N HIS A 107 12.89 -5.30 13.03
CA HIS A 107 11.45 -5.18 12.81
C HIS A 107 10.79 -4.13 13.72
N ASP A 108 11.57 -3.50 14.61
CA ASP A 108 11.08 -2.47 15.52
C ASP A 108 10.53 -1.27 14.73
N LYS A 109 9.34 -0.78 15.09
CA LYS A 109 8.73 0.41 14.48
C LYS A 109 9.47 1.71 14.84
N ASP A 110 10.19 1.73 15.97
CA ASP A 110 10.88 2.91 16.48
C ASP A 110 12.34 2.98 16.02
N ILE A 111 12.79 1.98 15.23
CA ILE A 111 14.15 1.97 14.71
C ILE A 111 14.35 3.06 13.66
N THR A 112 15.45 3.78 13.81
CA THR A 112 15.88 4.78 12.84
C THR A 112 17.06 4.23 12.04
N TYR A 113 17.03 4.48 10.73
CA TYR A 113 18.07 4.03 9.82
C TYR A 113 18.90 5.22 9.35
N ARG A 114 20.22 5.05 9.36
CA ARG A 114 21.16 6.04 8.82
C ARG A 114 21.66 5.62 7.44
N TRP A 115 22.00 6.62 6.63
CA TRP A 115 22.65 6.39 5.35
C TRP A 115 24.16 6.20 5.58
N GLY A 116 24.73 5.13 5.01
CA GLY A 116 26.12 4.72 5.26
C GLY A 116 26.20 3.57 6.26
N GLY A 117 26.58 2.41 5.76
CA GLY A 117 26.69 1.13 6.49
C GLY A 117 27.57 0.14 5.71
N ILE A 118 27.60 -1.14 6.14
CA ILE A 118 28.50 -2.20 5.63
C ILE A 118 28.51 -2.36 4.09
N THR A 119 27.46 -1.94 3.36
CA THR A 119 27.38 -2.08 1.90
C THR A 119 27.51 -0.76 1.13
N HIS A 120 27.85 0.34 1.79
CA HIS A 120 28.07 1.61 1.10
C HIS A 120 29.38 1.56 0.28
N GLN A 121 29.30 1.80 -1.03
CA GLN A 121 30.46 1.87 -1.92
C GLN A 121 30.96 3.32 -2.04
N GLY A 122 32.13 3.59 -1.47
CA GLY A 122 32.77 4.91 -1.47
C GLY A 122 32.86 5.51 -0.06
N ASN A 123 33.62 6.60 0.10
CA ASN A 123 33.58 7.44 1.31
C ASN A 123 32.92 8.76 0.90
N TYR A 124 31.59 8.81 0.94
CA TYR A 124 30.83 10.04 0.75
C TYR A 124 30.20 10.39 2.10
N GLY A 125 30.51 11.58 2.62
CA GLY A 125 30.23 11.96 4.01
C GLY A 125 31.46 11.89 4.91
N THR A 126 31.42 12.59 6.05
CA THR A 126 32.56 12.72 6.97
C THR A 126 32.60 11.62 8.04
N GLU A 127 31.55 10.80 8.16
CA GLU A 127 31.42 9.76 9.20
C GLU A 127 31.00 8.42 8.58
N PHE A 128 31.71 7.36 8.94
CA PHE A 128 31.44 5.97 8.55
C PHE A 128 30.95 5.18 9.76
N TYR A 129 29.88 4.41 9.58
CA TYR A 129 29.32 3.51 10.58
C TYR A 129 29.35 2.08 10.05
N ASP A 130 29.70 1.12 10.90
CA ASP A 130 29.72 -0.32 10.58
C ASP A 130 28.36 -0.99 10.81
N ASP A 131 27.30 -0.20 10.97
CA ASP A 131 25.92 -0.63 11.11
C ASP A 131 24.98 0.24 10.26
N TRP A 132 23.70 -0.13 10.23
CA TRP A 132 22.63 0.65 9.60
C TRP A 132 21.75 1.40 10.62
N LEU A 133 22.01 1.21 11.92
CA LEU A 133 21.06 1.52 12.99
C LEU A 133 21.49 2.78 13.73
N SER A 134 20.64 3.79 13.83
CA SER A 134 20.88 4.87 14.79
C SER A 134 20.21 4.55 16.14
N TRP A 135 21.01 4.58 17.20
CA TRP A 135 20.59 4.42 18.60
C TRP A 135 20.16 5.75 19.21
#